data_AF-S3MQ34-F1
#
_entry.id   AF-S3MQ34-F1
#
_cell.length_a   1.000
_cell.length_b   1.000
_cell.length_c   1.000
_cell.angle_alpha   90.00
_cell.angle_beta   90.00
_cell.angle_gamma   90.00
#
_symmetry.space_group_name_H-M   'P 1'
#
loop_
_entity.id
_entity.type
_entity.pdbx_description
1 polymer ?
#
loop_
_entity_poly.entity_id
_entity_poly.type
_entity_poly.pdbx_seq_one_letter_code
_entity_poly.pdbx_strand_id
1 'polypeptide(L)'
;MLLNQLLQLPSPVGKLELLHQFATSLSQYQIDLKDVPELIAIVTDAKLYYGSDREFFSMYYALYALGALKQVEECPKIVMHLNRMNADDEWVSNYIRVFEMMGEQVIPYLIQACRHIKLDLLFVLTESLAKLAIQYPAYREQVLQTFDEILFRVKNYIACDDLSISVESSILIGWLDMKAIERIEVIREIVKSHQMGKHITLQIDALINESQFKAI
;
A
#
# COMPACT_ATOMS: atom_id res chain seq x y z
N MET A 1 27.47 2.51 -8.14
CA MET A 1 27.61 3.77 -8.94
C MET A 1 26.28 4.50 -9.01
N LEU A 2 25.20 3.71 -8.99
CA LEU A 2 23.82 4.16 -9.02
C LEU A 2 23.46 5.08 -7.85
N LEU A 3 23.90 4.78 -6.62
CA LEU A 3 23.59 5.65 -5.47
C LEU A 3 24.02 7.10 -5.71
N ASN A 4 25.24 7.32 -6.23
CA ASN A 4 25.72 8.67 -6.55
C ASN A 4 24.82 9.39 -7.56
N GLN A 5 24.30 8.66 -8.55
CA GLN A 5 23.37 9.20 -9.53
C GLN A 5 22.03 9.57 -8.90
N LEU A 6 21.46 8.70 -8.05
CA LEU A 6 20.21 8.96 -7.35
C LEU A 6 20.32 10.14 -6.37
N LEU A 7 21.48 10.33 -5.73
CA LEU A 7 21.78 11.46 -4.86
C LEU A 7 21.82 12.83 -5.59
N GLN A 8 21.95 12.83 -6.93
CA GLN A 8 21.88 14.07 -7.74
C GLN A 8 20.47 14.39 -8.24
N LEU A 9 19.50 13.50 -8.03
CA LEU A 9 18.13 13.75 -8.46
C LEU A 9 17.48 14.85 -7.60
N PRO A 10 16.54 15.62 -8.19
CA PRO A 10 15.86 16.69 -7.46
C PRO A 10 15.04 16.11 -6.29
N SER A 11 14.85 16.91 -5.24
CA SER A 11 13.93 16.54 -4.17
C SER A 11 12.50 16.42 -4.72
N PRO A 12 11.78 15.32 -4.44
CA PRO A 12 10.39 15.13 -4.82
C PRO A 12 9.39 15.82 -3.87
N VAL A 13 9.84 16.54 -2.84
CA VAL A 13 8.96 17.23 -1.87
C VAL A 13 8.02 18.20 -2.59
N GLY A 14 6.72 18.04 -2.38
CA GLY A 14 5.68 18.82 -3.04
C GLY A 14 5.54 18.57 -4.55
N LYS A 15 6.26 17.59 -5.11
CA LYS A 15 6.32 17.24 -6.53
C LYS A 15 6.40 15.73 -6.73
N LEU A 16 5.42 15.00 -6.19
CA LEU A 16 5.39 13.52 -6.24
C LEU A 16 5.41 12.97 -7.67
N GLU A 17 4.95 13.76 -8.66
CA GLU A 17 5.02 13.42 -10.08
C GLU A 17 6.46 13.19 -10.56
N LEU A 18 7.48 13.74 -9.90
CA LEU A 18 8.88 13.52 -10.25
C LEU A 18 9.29 12.05 -10.08
N LEU A 19 8.80 11.37 -9.04
CA LEU A 19 9.08 9.96 -8.83
C LEU A 19 8.44 9.11 -9.94
N HIS A 20 7.22 9.47 -10.37
CA HIS A 20 6.55 8.77 -11.46
C HIS A 20 7.21 9.02 -12.82
N GLN A 21 7.56 10.27 -13.12
CA GLN A 21 8.30 10.62 -14.34
C GLN A 21 9.64 9.88 -14.40
N PHE A 22 10.38 9.81 -13.29
CA PHE A 22 11.59 9.02 -13.17
C PHE A 22 11.33 7.53 -13.47
N ALA A 23 10.33 6.92 -12.81
CA ALA A 23 9.96 5.53 -13.02
C ALA A 23 9.59 5.20 -14.48
N THR A 24 8.94 6.13 -15.18
CA THR A 24 8.60 5.95 -16.61
C THR A 24 9.77 6.19 -17.57
N SER A 25 10.91 6.72 -17.07
CA SER A 25 12.03 7.17 -17.88
C SER A 25 13.38 6.54 -17.47
N LEU A 26 13.37 5.36 -16.83
CA LEU A 26 14.58 4.70 -16.31
C LEU A 26 15.71 4.52 -17.34
N SER A 27 15.37 4.32 -18.62
CA SER A 27 16.36 4.19 -19.70
C SER A 27 17.19 5.45 -19.91
N GLN A 28 16.65 6.65 -19.63
CA GLN A 28 17.40 7.91 -19.69
C GLN A 28 18.48 7.98 -18.61
N TYR A 29 18.26 7.24 -17.52
CA TYR A 29 19.16 7.10 -16.38
C TYR A 29 20.06 5.87 -16.49
N GLN A 30 19.96 5.09 -17.58
CA GLN A 30 20.68 3.83 -17.77
C GLN A 30 20.44 2.83 -16.63
N ILE A 31 19.24 2.85 -16.05
CA ILE A 31 18.83 1.93 -14.99
C ILE A 31 18.06 0.77 -15.63
N ASP A 32 18.56 -0.46 -15.44
CA ASP A 32 17.96 -1.68 -15.97
C ASP A 32 17.94 -2.84 -14.95
N LEU A 33 17.59 -4.04 -15.40
CA LEU A 33 17.49 -5.24 -14.54
C LEU A 33 18.81 -5.63 -13.86
N LYS A 34 19.97 -5.22 -14.38
CA LYS A 34 21.27 -5.50 -13.76
C LYS A 34 21.49 -4.69 -12.50
N ASP A 35 20.78 -3.58 -12.35
CA ASP A 35 20.90 -2.67 -11.21
C ASP A 35 20.07 -3.11 -10.00
N VAL A 36 19.19 -4.10 -10.17
CA VAL A 36 18.27 -4.58 -9.12
C VAL A 36 18.98 -4.91 -7.80
N PRO A 37 20.15 -5.59 -7.79
CA PRO A 37 20.88 -5.82 -6.54
C PRO A 37 21.32 -4.53 -5.83
N GLU A 38 21.82 -3.51 -6.56
CA GLU A 38 22.21 -2.22 -5.98
C GLU A 38 20.98 -1.43 -5.52
N LEU A 39 19.89 -1.44 -6.29
CA LEU A 39 18.62 -0.81 -5.93
C LEU A 39 18.04 -1.40 -4.63
N ILE A 40 18.06 -2.72 -4.45
CA ILE A 40 17.62 -3.36 -3.22
C ILE A 40 18.50 -3.02 -2.04
N ALA A 41 19.82 -2.96 -2.24
CA ALA A 41 20.74 -2.51 -1.21
C ALA A 41 20.43 -1.08 -0.76
N ILE A 42 20.14 -0.18 -1.70
CA ILE A 42 19.75 1.22 -1.43
C ILE A 42 18.41 1.28 -0.68
N VAL A 43 17.37 0.58 -1.15
CA VAL A 43 16.04 0.59 -0.52
C VAL A 43 16.08 0.04 0.90
N THR A 44 16.89 -0.97 1.16
CA THR A 44 16.93 -1.63 2.47
C THR A 44 17.96 -1.04 3.44
N ASP A 45 18.71 -0.01 3.02
CA ASP A 45 19.70 0.66 3.87
C ASP A 45 19.03 1.63 4.86
N ALA A 46 19.02 1.24 6.13
CA ALA A 46 18.49 2.06 7.21
C ALA A 46 19.24 3.39 7.38
N LYS A 47 20.52 3.48 6.99
CA LYS A 47 21.28 4.74 7.07
C LYS A 47 20.77 5.76 6.08
N LEU A 48 20.29 5.33 4.92
CA LEU A 48 19.69 6.24 3.94
C LEU A 48 18.33 6.75 4.44
N TYR A 49 17.54 5.89 5.09
CA TYR A 49 16.25 6.29 5.68
C TYR A 49 16.39 7.39 6.74
N TYR A 50 17.36 7.23 7.64
CA TYR A 50 17.61 8.21 8.72
C TYR A 50 18.69 9.24 8.34
N GLY A 51 19.04 9.32 7.06
CA GLY A 51 20.10 10.17 6.53
C GLY A 51 19.65 11.60 6.28
N SER A 52 20.43 12.32 5.48
CA SER A 52 20.04 13.60 4.90
C SER A 52 18.86 13.45 3.93
N ASP A 53 18.16 14.54 3.65
CA ASP A 53 17.07 14.58 2.66
C ASP A 53 17.45 13.90 1.34
N ARG A 54 18.67 14.13 0.83
CA ARG A 54 19.12 13.51 -0.42
C ARG A 54 19.25 12.00 -0.31
N GLU A 55 19.78 11.51 0.80
CA GLU A 55 19.91 10.08 1.07
C GLU A 55 18.53 9.43 1.20
N PHE A 56 17.63 10.05 1.97
CA PHE A 56 16.24 9.63 2.10
C PHE A 56 15.53 9.56 0.74
N PHE A 57 15.62 10.60 -0.09
CA PHE A 57 14.97 10.60 -1.40
C PHE A 57 15.63 9.67 -2.41
N SER A 58 16.95 9.43 -2.31
CA SER A 58 17.62 8.43 -3.14
C SER A 58 17.04 7.03 -2.94
N MET A 59 16.62 6.71 -1.70
CA MET A 59 15.91 5.48 -1.39
C MET A 59 14.56 5.40 -2.12
N TYR A 60 13.75 6.47 -2.08
CA TYR A 60 12.46 6.49 -2.77
C TYR A 60 12.59 6.39 -4.29
N TYR A 61 13.61 7.03 -4.88
CA TYR A 61 13.92 6.83 -6.28
C TYR A 61 14.28 5.37 -6.58
N ALA A 62 15.10 4.73 -5.76
CA ALA A 62 15.43 3.31 -5.93
C ALA A 62 14.18 2.42 -5.80
N LEU A 63 13.29 2.73 -4.86
CA LEU A 63 12.02 2.03 -4.67
C LEU A 63 11.11 2.14 -5.91
N TYR A 64 10.99 3.33 -6.49
CA TYR A 64 10.24 3.55 -7.72
C TYR A 64 10.86 2.84 -8.92
N ALA A 65 12.20 2.80 -9.02
CA ALA A 65 12.88 2.03 -10.06
C ALA A 65 12.54 0.53 -9.96
N LEU A 66 12.55 -0.05 -8.76
CA LEU A 66 12.17 -1.45 -8.55
C LEU A 66 10.72 -1.73 -8.95
N GLY A 67 9.81 -0.81 -8.63
CA GLY A 67 8.41 -0.87 -9.06
C GLY A 67 8.28 -0.87 -10.58
N ALA A 68 8.93 0.08 -11.26
CA ALA A 68 8.90 0.21 -12.73
C ALA A 68 9.57 -0.95 -13.47
N LEU A 69 10.63 -1.53 -12.89
CA LEU A 69 11.28 -2.74 -13.38
C LEU A 69 10.46 -4.01 -13.08
N LYS A 70 9.33 -3.90 -12.37
CA LYS A 70 8.45 -5.02 -11.97
C LYS A 70 9.19 -6.12 -11.21
N GLN A 71 10.04 -5.74 -10.25
CA GLN A 71 10.83 -6.68 -9.45
C GLN A 71 10.01 -7.31 -8.33
N VAL A 72 9.05 -8.16 -8.72
CA VAL A 72 8.08 -8.78 -7.82
C VAL A 72 8.75 -9.70 -6.80
N GLU A 73 9.79 -10.44 -7.21
CA GLU A 73 10.54 -11.37 -6.35
C GLU A 73 11.19 -10.67 -5.15
N GLU A 74 11.41 -9.36 -5.25
CA GLU A 74 12.01 -8.55 -4.21
C GLU A 74 10.99 -7.94 -3.23
N CYS A 75 9.69 -8.10 -3.51
CA CYS A 75 8.60 -7.60 -2.67
C CYS A 75 8.76 -7.98 -1.17
N PRO A 76 9.14 -9.22 -0.79
CA PRO A 76 9.37 -9.56 0.61
C PRO A 76 10.38 -8.67 1.33
N LYS A 77 11.48 -8.28 0.65
CA LYS A 77 12.50 -7.41 1.23
C LYS A 77 12.00 -5.97 1.37
N ILE A 78 11.26 -5.49 0.38
CA ILE A 78 10.63 -4.16 0.39
C ILE A 78 9.63 -4.06 1.55
N VAL A 79 8.76 -5.06 1.71
CA VAL A 79 7.79 -5.09 2.81
C VAL A 79 8.49 -5.23 4.16
N MET A 80 9.55 -6.02 4.26
CA MET A 80 10.35 -6.12 5.49
C MET A 80 10.96 -4.77 5.88
N HIS A 81 11.41 -3.98 4.89
CA HIS A 81 11.90 -2.63 5.12
C HIS A 81 10.76 -1.68 5.53
N LEU A 82 9.62 -1.69 4.83
CA LEU A 82 8.41 -0.96 5.22
C LEU A 82 8.05 -1.22 6.69
N ASN A 83 8.05 -2.48 7.11
CA ASN A 83 7.71 -2.89 8.48
C ASN A 83 8.64 -2.31 9.57
N ARG A 84 9.79 -1.72 9.18
CA ARG A 84 10.75 -1.07 10.08
C ARG A 84 10.61 0.45 10.11
N MET A 85 9.80 1.03 9.22
CA MET A 85 9.58 2.47 9.14
C MET A 85 8.66 2.97 10.26
N ASN A 86 8.65 4.30 10.43
CA ASN A 86 7.67 4.99 11.26
C ASN A 86 6.36 5.17 10.47
N ALA A 87 5.22 4.79 11.05
CA ALA A 87 3.92 4.94 10.39
C ALA A 87 3.49 6.41 10.19
N ASP A 88 4.03 7.34 11.00
CA ASP A 88 3.77 8.78 10.87
C ASP A 88 4.59 9.45 9.75
N ASP A 89 5.44 8.69 9.06
CA ASP A 89 6.20 9.19 7.92
C ASP A 89 5.26 9.40 6.72
N GLU A 90 5.12 10.65 6.30
CA GLU A 90 4.25 11.08 5.19
C GLU A 90 4.55 10.33 3.87
N TRP A 91 5.77 9.79 3.72
CA TRP A 91 6.19 9.11 2.51
C TRP A 91 5.83 7.62 2.48
N VAL A 92 5.38 7.02 3.58
CA VAL A 92 4.97 5.60 3.65
C VAL A 92 3.87 5.27 2.64
N SER A 93 2.96 6.20 2.37
CA SER A 93 1.90 6.03 1.37
C SER A 93 2.41 5.80 -0.06
N ASN A 94 3.65 6.21 -0.38
CA ASN A 94 4.24 6.01 -1.71
C ASN A 94 4.47 4.53 -2.06
N TYR A 95 4.57 3.65 -1.06
CA TYR A 95 4.67 2.20 -1.28
C TYR A 95 3.47 1.65 -2.06
N ILE A 96 2.29 2.25 -1.89
CA ILE A 96 1.08 1.84 -2.60
C ILE A 96 1.29 1.92 -4.11
N ARG A 97 1.87 3.03 -4.59
CA ARG A 97 2.15 3.21 -6.02
C ARG A 97 3.23 2.29 -6.51
N VAL A 98 4.22 1.98 -5.67
CA VAL A 98 5.29 1.04 -6.01
C VAL A 98 4.73 -0.36 -6.24
N PHE A 99 3.85 -0.82 -5.34
CA PHE A 99 3.19 -2.12 -5.51
C PHE A 99 2.24 -2.15 -6.72
N GLU A 100 1.51 -1.07 -7.00
CA GLU A 100 0.71 -0.97 -8.24
C GLU A 100 1.59 -1.08 -9.50
N MET A 101 2.76 -0.45 -9.53
CA MET A 101 3.69 -0.55 -10.67
C MET A 101 4.21 -1.99 -10.89
N MET A 102 4.34 -2.78 -9.82
CA MET A 102 4.73 -4.20 -9.91
C MET A 102 3.63 -5.08 -10.53
N GLY A 103 2.37 -4.67 -10.44
CA GLY A 103 1.23 -5.34 -11.05
C GLY A 103 0.75 -6.60 -10.30
N GLU A 104 -0.11 -7.40 -10.93
CA GLU A 104 -0.85 -8.49 -10.28
C GLU A 104 0.01 -9.53 -9.56
N GLN A 105 1.23 -9.76 -10.04
CA GLN A 105 2.12 -10.78 -9.49
C GLN A 105 2.58 -10.47 -8.06
N VAL A 106 2.47 -9.20 -7.62
CA VAL A 106 2.79 -8.80 -6.24
C VAL A 106 1.71 -9.22 -5.23
N ILE A 107 0.47 -9.44 -5.67
CA ILE A 107 -0.69 -9.68 -4.80
C ILE A 107 -0.45 -10.82 -3.80
N PRO A 108 0.05 -12.01 -4.20
CA PRO A 108 0.29 -13.10 -3.24
C PRO A 108 1.29 -12.72 -2.13
N TYR A 109 2.31 -11.93 -2.45
CA TYR A 109 3.30 -11.45 -1.48
C TYR A 109 2.69 -10.46 -0.49
N LEU A 110 1.84 -9.55 -0.97
CA LEU A 110 1.14 -8.58 -0.11
C LEU A 110 0.11 -9.26 0.82
N ILE A 111 -0.60 -10.28 0.33
CA ILE A 111 -1.51 -11.09 1.15
C ILE A 111 -0.74 -11.77 2.28
N GLN A 112 0.39 -12.42 1.96
CA GLN A 112 1.22 -13.04 2.98
C GLN A 112 1.75 -12.02 3.99
N ALA A 113 2.18 -10.86 3.52
CA ALA A 113 2.70 -9.77 4.34
C ALA A 113 1.67 -9.22 5.34
N CYS A 114 0.39 -9.17 4.99
CA CYS A 114 -0.68 -8.70 5.87
C CYS A 114 -0.70 -9.43 7.22
N ARG A 115 -0.23 -10.68 7.27
CA ARG A 115 -0.16 -11.51 8.50
C ARG A 115 0.91 -11.06 9.49
N HIS A 116 1.94 -10.35 9.04
CA HIS A 116 3.14 -10.07 9.82
C HIS A 116 3.53 -8.59 9.91
N ILE A 117 2.96 -7.73 9.06
CA ILE A 117 3.21 -6.29 9.16
C ILE A 117 2.61 -5.71 10.43
N LYS A 118 3.25 -4.69 11.00
CA LYS A 118 2.72 -3.89 12.11
C LYS A 118 1.36 -3.29 11.72
N LEU A 119 0.49 -3.15 12.73
CA LEU A 119 -0.89 -2.70 12.52
C LEU A 119 -0.97 -1.25 12.01
N ASP A 120 -0.08 -0.39 12.48
CA ASP A 120 0.03 1.03 12.08
C ASP A 120 0.40 1.22 10.60
N LEU A 121 1.09 0.25 9.99
CA LEU A 121 1.48 0.25 8.59
C LEU A 121 0.54 -0.58 7.70
N LEU A 122 -0.47 -1.23 8.29
CA LEU A 122 -1.32 -2.16 7.56
C LEU A 122 -2.17 -1.47 6.48
N PHE A 123 -2.48 -0.18 6.67
CA PHE A 123 -3.20 0.62 5.69
C PHE A 123 -2.54 0.58 4.30
N VAL A 124 -1.20 0.58 4.24
CA VAL A 124 -0.43 0.53 2.99
C VAL A 124 -0.77 -0.74 2.21
N LEU A 125 -0.78 -1.89 2.90
CA LEU A 125 -1.06 -3.17 2.25
C LEU A 125 -2.51 -3.31 1.88
N THR A 126 -3.45 -2.91 2.75
CA THR A 126 -4.88 -2.98 2.45
C THR A 126 -5.25 -2.06 1.28
N GLU A 127 -4.72 -0.84 1.23
CA GLU A 127 -5.00 0.08 0.12
C GLU A 127 -4.39 -0.42 -1.20
N SER A 128 -3.17 -0.95 -1.15
CA SER A 128 -2.52 -1.56 -2.32
C SER A 128 -3.32 -2.75 -2.85
N LEU A 129 -3.73 -3.65 -1.97
CA LEU A 129 -4.52 -4.83 -2.34
C LEU A 129 -5.89 -4.46 -2.90
N ALA A 130 -6.58 -3.47 -2.34
CA ALA A 130 -7.86 -3.01 -2.86
C ALA A 130 -7.73 -2.43 -4.28
N LYS A 131 -6.75 -1.56 -4.52
CA LYS A 131 -6.47 -1.00 -5.85
C LYS A 131 -6.10 -2.08 -6.86
N LEU A 132 -5.24 -3.01 -6.46
CA LEU A 132 -4.86 -4.15 -7.30
C LEU A 132 -6.05 -5.08 -7.59
N ALA A 133 -6.93 -5.35 -6.63
CA ALA A 133 -8.11 -6.17 -6.84
C ALA A 133 -9.14 -5.53 -7.79
N ILE A 134 -9.23 -4.19 -7.81
CA ILE A 134 -10.04 -3.46 -8.79
C ILE A 134 -9.46 -3.61 -10.20
N GLN A 135 -8.12 -3.50 -10.33
CA GLN A 135 -7.43 -3.67 -11.61
C GLN A 135 -7.38 -5.13 -12.08
N TYR A 136 -7.33 -6.09 -11.16
CA TYR A 136 -7.19 -7.53 -11.40
C TYR A 136 -8.29 -8.32 -10.66
N PRO A 137 -9.53 -8.32 -11.18
CA PRO A 137 -10.70 -8.88 -10.48
C PRO A 137 -10.60 -10.37 -10.12
N ALA A 138 -9.73 -11.13 -10.79
CA ALA A 138 -9.47 -12.53 -10.48
C ALA A 138 -9.00 -12.75 -9.03
N TYR A 139 -8.36 -11.75 -8.41
CA TYR A 139 -7.87 -11.80 -7.03
C TYR A 139 -8.85 -11.23 -6.00
N ARG A 140 -9.98 -10.65 -6.43
CA ARG A 140 -10.89 -9.91 -5.55
C ARG A 140 -11.34 -10.74 -4.35
N GLU A 141 -11.80 -11.97 -4.58
CA GLU A 141 -12.27 -12.84 -3.49
C GLU A 141 -11.16 -13.16 -2.48
N GLN A 142 -9.94 -13.42 -2.96
CA GLN A 142 -8.80 -13.69 -2.08
C GLN A 142 -8.43 -12.46 -1.23
N VAL A 143 -8.51 -11.26 -1.81
CA VAL A 143 -8.29 -10.00 -1.09
C VAL A 143 -9.37 -9.75 -0.04
N LEU A 144 -10.65 -10.01 -0.36
CA LEU A 144 -11.74 -9.88 0.59
C LEU A 144 -11.57 -10.83 1.79
N GLN A 145 -11.21 -12.09 1.54
CA GLN A 145 -10.92 -13.06 2.60
C GLN A 145 -9.73 -12.61 3.46
N THR A 146 -8.70 -12.04 2.85
CA THR A 146 -7.55 -11.46 3.59
C THR A 146 -8.00 -10.32 4.50
N PHE A 147 -8.93 -9.47 4.06
CA PHE A 147 -9.47 -8.38 4.89
C PHE A 147 -10.31 -8.92 6.05
N ASP A 148 -11.09 -9.98 5.82
CA ASP A 148 -11.82 -10.67 6.89
C ASP A 148 -10.85 -11.25 7.95
N GLU A 149 -9.75 -11.90 7.50
CA GLU A 149 -8.69 -12.42 8.39
C GLU A 149 -8.05 -11.31 9.23
N ILE A 150 -7.74 -10.17 8.61
CA ILE A 150 -7.17 -9.01 9.31
C ILE A 150 -8.17 -8.48 10.35
N LEU A 151 -9.43 -8.26 9.96
CA LEU A 151 -10.43 -7.72 10.87
C LEU A 151 -10.63 -8.65 12.08
N PHE A 152 -10.65 -9.96 11.85
CA PHE A 152 -10.68 -10.95 12.92
C PHE A 152 -9.45 -10.85 13.83
N ARG A 153 -8.25 -10.67 13.27
CA ARG A 153 -7.02 -10.49 14.06
C ARG A 153 -7.12 -9.24 14.94
N VAL A 154 -7.54 -8.11 14.39
CA VAL A 154 -7.60 -6.83 15.13
C VAL A 154 -8.60 -6.88 16.28
N LYS A 155 -9.80 -7.44 16.05
CA LYS A 155 -10.81 -7.60 17.12
C LYS A 155 -10.32 -8.41 18.32
N ASN A 156 -9.33 -9.29 18.11
CA ASN A 156 -8.75 -10.13 19.16
C ASN A 156 -7.50 -9.53 19.83
N TYR A 157 -6.95 -8.43 19.30
CA TYR A 157 -5.89 -7.68 19.95
C TYR A 157 -6.51 -6.64 20.90
N ILE A 158 -6.03 -6.59 22.14
CA ILE A 158 -6.47 -5.57 23.12
C ILE A 158 -6.09 -4.20 22.57
N ALA A 159 -7.09 -3.32 22.45
CA ALA A 159 -7.03 -2.03 21.78
C ALA A 159 -5.77 -1.23 22.13
N CYS A 160 -5.05 -0.80 21.09
CA CYS A 160 -4.06 0.26 21.18
C CYS A 160 -4.76 1.52 20.69
N ASP A 161 -5.22 2.37 21.61
CA ASP A 161 -6.13 3.50 21.36
C ASP A 161 -5.51 4.68 20.58
N ASP A 162 -4.24 4.60 20.16
CA ASP A 162 -3.46 5.74 19.63
C ASP A 162 -3.15 5.69 18.12
N LEU A 163 -3.85 4.90 17.31
CA LEU A 163 -3.62 4.86 15.86
C LEU A 163 -4.38 5.99 15.12
N SER A 164 -3.66 6.74 14.28
CA SER A 164 -4.18 7.88 13.48
C SER A 164 -5.25 7.48 12.46
N ILE A 165 -5.19 6.26 11.95
CA ILE A 165 -6.24 5.60 11.18
C ILE A 165 -6.45 4.22 11.81
N SER A 166 -7.66 3.92 12.27
CA SER A 166 -7.97 2.57 12.76
C SER A 166 -7.86 1.57 11.61
N VAL A 167 -7.30 0.40 11.87
CA VAL A 167 -7.16 -0.66 10.86
C VAL A 167 -8.51 -1.00 10.23
N GLU A 168 -9.58 -0.97 11.03
CA GLU A 168 -10.96 -1.13 10.60
C GLU A 168 -11.37 -0.10 9.53
N SER A 169 -10.92 1.15 9.67
CA SER A 169 -11.19 2.21 8.70
C SER A 169 -10.50 1.91 7.36
N SER A 170 -9.25 1.44 7.38
CA SER A 170 -8.53 1.06 6.15
C SER A 170 -9.19 -0.12 5.43
N ILE A 171 -9.63 -1.13 6.17
CA ILE A 171 -10.37 -2.27 5.63
C ILE A 171 -11.71 -1.82 5.04
N LEU A 172 -12.44 -0.97 5.76
CA LEU A 172 -13.71 -0.42 5.32
C LEU A 172 -13.56 0.33 4.00
N ILE A 173 -12.58 1.24 3.90
CA ILE A 173 -12.30 1.98 2.65
C ILE A 173 -12.04 1.00 1.50
N GLY A 174 -11.18 0.00 1.71
CA GLY A 174 -10.89 -0.99 0.67
C GLY A 174 -12.12 -1.80 0.24
N TRP A 175 -13.01 -2.17 1.17
CA TRP A 175 -14.28 -2.82 0.82
C TRP A 175 -15.24 -1.91 0.05
N LEU A 176 -15.31 -0.63 0.42
CA LEU A 176 -16.14 0.35 -0.30
C LEU A 176 -15.61 0.57 -1.72
N ASP A 177 -14.29 0.72 -1.89
CA ASP A 177 -13.64 0.88 -3.19
C ASP A 177 -13.87 -0.33 -4.10
N MET A 178 -13.77 -1.54 -3.55
CA MET A 178 -14.05 -2.80 -4.26
C MET A 178 -15.54 -3.11 -4.44
N LYS A 179 -16.43 -2.24 -3.94
CA LYS A 179 -17.89 -2.45 -3.89
C LYS A 179 -18.27 -3.83 -3.32
N ALA A 180 -17.75 -4.16 -2.14
CA ALA A 180 -17.91 -5.48 -1.49
C ALA A 180 -19.30 -5.67 -0.85
N ILE A 181 -20.34 -5.78 -1.68
CA ILE A 181 -21.74 -5.97 -1.25
C ILE A 181 -21.94 -7.22 -0.38
N GLU A 182 -21.13 -8.26 -0.59
CA GLU A 182 -21.15 -9.50 0.18
C GLU A 182 -20.64 -9.33 1.62
N ARG A 183 -20.04 -8.19 1.96
CA ARG A 183 -19.61 -7.82 3.31
C ARG A 183 -20.47 -6.72 3.93
N ILE A 184 -21.64 -6.42 3.35
CA ILE A 184 -22.47 -5.28 3.78
C ILE A 184 -22.88 -5.30 5.25
N GLU A 185 -23.18 -6.48 5.81
CA GLU A 185 -23.54 -6.58 7.23
C GLU A 185 -22.35 -6.25 8.13
N VAL A 186 -21.15 -6.73 7.79
CA VAL A 186 -19.91 -6.43 8.53
C VAL A 186 -19.57 -4.93 8.43
N ILE A 187 -19.73 -4.35 7.24
CA ILE A 187 -19.55 -2.91 7.01
C ILE A 187 -20.48 -2.09 7.93
N ARG A 188 -21.75 -2.47 8.05
CA ARG A 188 -22.72 -1.78 8.93
C ARG A 188 -22.31 -1.86 10.40
N GLU A 189 -21.80 -3.00 10.86
CA GLU A 189 -21.31 -3.16 12.23
C GLU A 189 -20.13 -2.23 12.54
N ILE A 190 -19.15 -2.14 11.62
CA ILE A 190 -18.00 -1.25 11.78
C ILE A 190 -18.46 0.21 11.85
N VAL A 191 -19.34 0.66 10.95
CA VAL A 191 -19.82 2.05 10.96
C VAL A 191 -20.59 2.40 12.22
N LYS A 192 -21.43 1.49 12.73
CA LYS A 192 -22.16 1.69 13.98
C LYS A 192 -21.22 1.81 15.18
N SER A 193 -20.19 0.96 15.25
CA SER A 193 -19.23 0.96 16.36
C SER A 193 -18.34 2.20 16.39
N HIS A 194 -17.97 2.73 15.24
CA HIS A 194 -17.04 3.86 15.12
C HIS A 194 -17.72 5.25 15.06
N GLN A 195 -19.05 5.33 15.16
CA GLN A 195 -19.82 6.58 15.01
C GLN A 195 -19.40 7.39 13.77
N MET A 196 -19.01 6.71 12.68
CA MET A 196 -18.39 7.37 11.53
C MET A 196 -19.37 8.35 10.86
N GLY A 197 -18.84 9.50 10.40
CA GLY A 197 -19.63 10.64 9.95
C GLY A 197 -20.57 10.37 8.76
N LYS A 198 -21.56 11.26 8.58
CA LYS A 198 -22.66 11.16 7.59
C LYS A 198 -22.24 10.80 6.15
N HIS A 199 -21.03 11.18 5.72
CA HIS A 199 -20.55 10.90 4.36
C HIS A 199 -20.35 9.40 4.09
N ILE A 200 -19.83 8.64 5.06
CA ILE A 200 -19.63 7.19 4.92
C ILE A 200 -20.98 6.47 4.91
N THR A 201 -21.94 6.95 5.71
CA THR A 201 -23.31 6.43 5.71
C THR A 201 -23.95 6.53 4.32
N LEU A 202 -23.78 7.66 3.61
CA LEU A 202 -24.34 7.85 2.26
C LEU A 202 -23.74 6.90 1.22
N GLN A 203 -22.45 6.61 1.29
CA GLN A 203 -21.80 5.63 0.40
C GLN A 203 -22.31 4.21 0.65
N ILE A 204 -22.54 3.86 1.91
CA ILE A 204 -23.12 2.57 2.30
C ILE A 204 -24.56 2.46 1.81
N ASP A 205 -25.37 3.50 1.99
CA ASP A 205 -26.76 3.52 1.49
C ASP A 205 -26.81 3.36 -0.04
N ALA A 206 -25.88 3.99 -0.76
CA ALA A 206 -25.75 3.81 -2.21
C ALA A 206 -25.40 2.36 -2.59
N LEU A 207 -24.44 1.74 -1.90
CA LEU A 207 -24.08 0.32 -2.11
C LEU A 207 -25.25 -0.62 -1.79
N ILE A 208 -26.02 -0.33 -0.74
CA ILE A 208 -27.21 -1.11 -0.37
C ILE A 208 -28.24 -1.03 -1.49
N ASN A 209 -28.54 0.16 -1.99
CA ASN A 209 -29.47 0.34 -3.09
C ASN A 209 -29.00 -0.40 -4.35
N GLU A 210 -27.71 -0.34 -4.70
CA GLU A 210 -27.13 -1.12 -5.81
C GLU A 210 -27.30 -2.65 -5.62
N SER A 211 -27.16 -3.15 -4.39
CA SER A 211 -27.30 -4.59 -4.09
C SER A 211 -28.73 -5.10 -4.22
N GLN A 212 -29.72 -4.29 -3.83
CA GLN A 212 -31.15 -4.65 -3.93
C GLN A 212 -31.64 -4.70 -5.38
N PHE A 213 -31.05 -3.90 -6.28
CA PHE A 213 -31.36 -3.91 -7.70
C PHE A 213 -30.81 -5.11 -8.47
N LYS A 214 -29.77 -5.79 -7.96
CA LYS A 214 -29.18 -6.99 -8.60
C LYS A 214 -29.87 -8.31 -8.21
N ALA A 215 -30.77 -8.28 -7.23
CA ALA A 215 -31.48 -9.44 -6.72
C ALA A 215 -32.89 -9.65 -7.34
N ILE A 216 -33.23 -8.86 -8.37
CA ILE A 216 -34.48 -8.93 -9.17
C ILE A 216 -34.11 -9.35 -10.59
#